data_AF-A0A952SXK3-F1
#
_entry.id   AF-A0A952SXK3-F1
#
_cell.length_a   1.000
_cell.length_b   1.000
_cell.length_c   1.000
_cell.angle_alpha   90.00
_cell.angle_beta   90.00
_cell.angle_gamma   90.00
#
_symmetry.space_group_name_H-M   'P 1'
#
loop_
_entity.id
_entity.type
_entity.pdbx_description
1 polymer ?
#
loop_
_entity_poly.entity_id
_entity_poly.type
_entity_poly.pdbx_seq_one_letter_code
_entity_poly.pdbx_strand_id
1 'polypeptide(L)'
;MELALTIIGLIISSIAGWFTVLPYIEKTRRNFESIQPKVVIGVNYVICSGAQYTAILKLHNIGKTAAYKVKVAMDHHLEEQIVSVIHPLHPGFNEYEVGFEFGQSSPLRKALFAEAFLRITYDDLWNYRHEITYLIGQSRRSDGLFDPQIHTEKPTLKRPKVSFLKMQKYLKETTINT
;
A
#
# COMPACT_ATOMS: atom_id res chain seq x y z
N MET A 1 44.15 -21.64 30.40
CA MET A 1 42.81 -22.06 30.88
C MET A 1 41.86 -20.88 31.00
N GLU A 2 42.27 -19.76 31.62
CA GLU A 2 41.41 -18.57 31.81
C GLU A 2 40.96 -17.88 30.50
N LEU A 3 41.84 -17.84 29.49
CA LEU A 3 41.53 -17.23 28.19
C LEU A 3 40.43 -17.98 27.42
N ALA A 4 40.37 -19.31 27.57
CA ALA A 4 39.34 -20.13 26.96
C ALA A 4 37.97 -19.90 27.63
N LEU A 5 37.94 -19.78 28.96
CA LEU A 5 36.73 -19.50 29.73
C LEU A 5 36.14 -18.12 29.41
N THR A 6 36.99 -17.10 29.22
CA THR A 6 36.53 -15.75 28.82
C THR A 6 35.97 -15.73 27.40
N ILE A 7 36.62 -16.41 26.45
CA ILE A 7 36.12 -16.54 25.07
C ILE A 7 34.78 -17.27 25.05
N ILE A 8 34.65 -18.40 25.77
CA ILE A 8 33.40 -19.16 25.88
C ILE A 8 32.30 -18.29 26.50
N GLY A 9 32.61 -17.53 27.56
CA GLY A 9 31.67 -16.60 28.19
C GLY A 9 31.17 -15.51 27.23
N LEU A 10 32.05 -14.93 26.42
CA LEU A 10 31.69 -13.95 25.39
C LEU A 10 30.84 -14.55 24.28
N ILE A 11 31.13 -15.78 23.85
CA ILE A 11 30.33 -16.47 22.84
C ILE A 11 28.92 -16.74 23.37
N ILE A 12 28.80 -17.28 24.59
CA ILE A 12 27.50 -17.57 25.21
C ILE A 12 26.70 -16.27 25.43
N SER A 13 27.33 -15.20 25.92
CA SER A 13 26.65 -13.92 26.14
C SER A 13 26.21 -13.27 24.83
N SER A 14 27.02 -13.37 23.77
CA SER A 14 26.68 -12.85 22.44
C SER A 14 25.51 -13.62 21.82
N ILE A 15 25.50 -14.95 21.95
CA ILE A 15 24.40 -15.80 21.48
C ILE A 15 23.12 -15.50 22.28
N ALA A 16 23.20 -15.41 23.61
CA ALA A 16 22.07 -15.06 24.47
C ALA A 16 21.52 -13.65 24.16
N GLY A 17 22.41 -12.68 23.92
CA GLY A 17 22.06 -11.34 23.44
C GLY A 17 21.31 -11.39 22.11
N TRP A 18 21.78 -12.19 21.17
CA TRP A 18 21.13 -12.34 19.86
C TRP A 18 19.69 -12.88 19.97
N PHE A 19 19.47 -13.90 20.81
CA PHE A 19 18.16 -14.50 21.04
C PHE A 19 17.17 -13.55 21.74
N THR A 20 17.63 -12.52 22.42
CA THR A 20 16.75 -11.52 23.05
C THR A 20 16.50 -10.31 22.16
N VAL A 21 17.52 -9.88 21.41
CA VAL A 21 17.45 -8.67 20.56
C VAL A 21 16.57 -8.89 19.33
N LEU A 22 16.69 -10.02 18.63
CA LEU A 22 15.89 -10.26 17.42
C LEU A 22 14.37 -10.27 17.69
N PRO A 23 13.85 -11.03 18.67
CA PRO A 23 12.41 -11.01 18.96
C PRO A 23 11.91 -9.64 19.40
N TYR A 24 12.76 -8.86 20.07
CA TYR A 24 12.43 -7.50 20.48
C TYR A 24 12.31 -6.54 19.29
N ILE A 25 13.22 -6.64 18.31
CA ILE A 25 13.15 -5.90 17.05
C ILE A 25 11.87 -6.27 16.28
N GLU A 26 11.59 -7.56 16.15
CA GLU A 26 10.39 -8.04 15.46
C GLU A 26 9.09 -7.62 16.16
N LYS A 27 9.06 -7.65 17.49
CA LYS A 27 7.92 -7.17 18.28
C LYS A 27 7.70 -5.68 18.06
N THR A 28 8.75 -4.88 18.08
CA THR A 28 8.68 -3.44 17.81
C THR A 28 8.17 -3.18 16.40
N ARG A 29 8.69 -3.92 15.40
CA ARG A 29 8.22 -3.82 14.01
C ARG A 29 6.74 -4.17 13.89
N ARG A 30 6.30 -5.29 14.48
CA ARG A 30 4.88 -5.71 14.45
C ARG A 30 3.96 -4.70 15.11
N ASN A 31 4.36 -4.15 16.26
CA ASN A 31 3.59 -3.12 16.94
C ASN A 31 3.49 -1.85 16.09
N PHE A 32 4.61 -1.43 15.49
CA PHE A 32 4.64 -0.28 14.59
C PHE A 32 3.77 -0.50 13.36
N GLU A 33 3.83 -1.68 12.73
CA GLU A 33 2.96 -2.04 11.61
C GLU A 33 1.47 -2.08 11.99
N SER A 34 1.16 -2.48 13.23
CA SER A 34 -0.23 -2.58 13.71
C SER A 34 -0.94 -1.24 13.86
N ILE A 35 -0.18 -0.15 13.99
CA ILE A 35 -0.72 1.21 14.11
C ILE A 35 -0.75 1.97 12.79
N GLN A 36 -0.11 1.45 11.73
CA GLN A 36 -0.06 2.12 10.43
C GLN A 36 -1.45 2.25 9.79
N PRO A 37 -1.65 3.23 8.89
CA PRO A 37 -2.78 3.21 7.99
C PRO A 37 -2.70 1.99 7.07
N LYS A 38 -3.86 1.47 6.67
CA LYS A 38 -3.96 0.35 5.73
C LYS A 38 -5.10 0.62 4.77
N VAL A 39 -4.77 1.24 3.64
CA VAL A 39 -5.73 1.51 2.57
C VAL A 39 -5.96 0.25 1.73
N VAL A 40 -7.21 -0.09 1.48
CA VAL A 40 -7.63 -1.23 0.65
C VAL A 40 -8.73 -0.83 -0.31
N ILE A 41 -8.81 -1.50 -1.46
CA ILE A 41 -9.97 -1.44 -2.35
C ILE A 41 -10.99 -2.47 -1.85
N GLY A 42 -12.16 -2.03 -1.41
CA GLY A 42 -13.20 -2.91 -0.87
C GLY A 42 -14.12 -3.47 -1.95
N VAL A 43 -14.64 -2.60 -2.82
CA VAL A 43 -15.44 -3.01 -3.98
C VAL A 43 -15.07 -2.17 -5.21
N ASN A 44 -15.02 -2.83 -6.35
CA ASN A 44 -14.93 -2.21 -7.66
C ASN A 44 -16.20 -2.50 -8.45
N TYR A 45 -16.80 -1.47 -9.04
CA TYR A 45 -17.91 -1.64 -9.97
C TYR A 45 -17.52 -1.09 -11.32
N VAL A 46 -17.99 -1.77 -12.36
CA VAL A 46 -17.75 -1.39 -13.74
C VAL A 46 -19.09 -1.11 -14.38
N ILE A 47 -19.21 0.08 -14.96
CA ILE A 47 -20.37 0.48 -15.74
C ILE A 47 -19.91 0.64 -17.18
N CYS A 48 -20.44 -0.21 -18.06
CA CYS A 48 -20.23 -0.11 -19.50
C CYS A 48 -21.49 0.49 -20.14
N SER A 49 -21.40 1.74 -20.60
CA SER A 49 -22.49 2.40 -21.33
C SER A 49 -22.01 2.70 -22.75
N GLY A 50 -22.33 1.80 -23.68
CA GLY A 50 -21.91 1.86 -25.07
C GLY A 50 -20.39 1.95 -25.24
N ALA A 51 -19.93 3.18 -25.49
CA ALA A 51 -18.57 3.57 -25.81
C ALA A 51 -17.74 4.01 -24.59
N GLN A 52 -18.39 4.21 -23.44
CA GLN A 52 -17.76 4.62 -22.19
C GLN A 52 -17.64 3.43 -21.24
N TYR A 53 -16.47 3.34 -20.62
CA TYR A 53 -16.19 2.42 -19.53
C TYR A 53 -15.91 3.24 -18.28
N THR A 54 -16.70 3.05 -17.24
CA THR A 54 -16.51 3.72 -15.96
C THR A 54 -16.17 2.69 -14.90
N ALA A 55 -14.98 2.78 -14.28
CA ALA A 55 -14.66 2.02 -13.09
C ALA A 55 -14.89 2.90 -11.85
N ILE A 56 -15.51 2.36 -10.81
CA ILE A 56 -15.66 3.04 -9.52
C ILE A 56 -14.97 2.17 -8.48
N LEU A 57 -14.00 2.74 -7.76
CA LEU A 57 -13.27 2.09 -6.70
C LEU A 57 -13.70 2.64 -5.34
N LYS A 58 -14.07 1.75 -4.43
CA LYS A 58 -14.28 2.08 -3.02
C LYS A 58 -13.00 1.86 -2.24
N LEU A 59 -12.48 2.93 -1.64
CA LEU A 59 -11.29 2.92 -0.80
C LEU A 59 -11.66 2.98 0.67
N HIS A 60 -11.02 2.14 1.48
CA HIS A 60 -11.22 2.08 2.93
C HIS A 60 -9.88 2.10 3.62
N ASN A 61 -9.80 2.81 4.75
CA ASN A 61 -8.68 2.66 5.68
C ASN A 61 -9.08 1.70 6.79
N ILE A 62 -8.57 0.48 6.73
CA ILE A 62 -8.75 -0.56 7.75
C ILE A 62 -7.61 -0.55 8.80
N GLY A 63 -6.72 0.45 8.72
CA GLY A 63 -5.66 0.67 9.70
C GLY A 63 -6.14 1.44 10.93
N LYS A 64 -5.22 1.70 11.86
CA LYS A 64 -5.55 2.39 13.13
C LYS A 64 -5.33 3.89 13.11
N THR A 65 -4.60 4.41 12.13
CA THR A 65 -4.34 5.85 11.96
C THR A 65 -4.77 6.31 10.59
N ALA A 66 -4.99 7.61 10.42
CA ALA A 66 -5.41 8.17 9.14
C ALA A 66 -4.34 7.97 8.04
N ALA A 67 -4.80 7.79 6.80
CA ALA A 67 -3.97 7.85 5.61
C ALA A 67 -4.09 9.25 5.01
N TYR A 68 -2.97 9.97 4.93
CA TYR A 68 -2.93 11.35 4.44
C TYR A 68 -2.53 11.40 2.97
N LYS A 69 -2.93 12.48 2.28
CA LYS A 69 -2.56 12.77 0.88
C LYS A 69 -2.75 11.55 -0.03
N VAL A 70 -3.88 10.84 0.12
CA VAL A 70 -4.14 9.63 -0.65
C VAL A 70 -4.30 10.04 -2.11
N LYS A 71 -3.46 9.50 -2.98
CA LYS A 71 -3.47 9.76 -4.42
C LYS A 71 -3.69 8.44 -5.15
N VAL A 72 -4.63 8.45 -6.08
CA VAL A 72 -4.86 7.33 -6.98
C VAL A 72 -4.45 7.72 -8.39
N ALA A 73 -3.60 6.90 -8.97
CA ALA A 73 -3.08 7.09 -10.31
C ALA A 73 -3.18 5.80 -11.11
N MET A 74 -3.27 5.94 -12.42
CA MET A 74 -3.17 4.83 -13.36
C MET A 74 -1.90 5.00 -14.16
N ASP A 75 -1.08 3.95 -14.20
CA ASP A 75 0.19 3.93 -14.91
C ASP A 75 0.08 2.95 -16.09
N HIS A 76 0.39 3.42 -17.30
CA HIS A 76 0.61 2.56 -18.47
C HIS A 76 1.81 3.06 -19.28
N HIS A 77 2.72 2.16 -19.66
CA HIS A 77 3.83 2.44 -20.59
C HIS A 77 4.52 3.81 -20.39
N LEU A 78 4.86 4.18 -19.15
CA LEU A 78 5.56 5.41 -18.71
C LEU A 78 4.70 6.68 -18.48
N GLU A 79 3.39 6.63 -18.71
CA GLU A 79 2.50 7.75 -18.42
C GLU A 79 1.75 7.51 -17.10
N GLU A 80 1.92 8.42 -16.14
CA GLU A 80 1.11 8.48 -14.93
C GLU A 80 -0.09 9.41 -15.18
N GLN A 81 -1.29 8.87 -15.12
CA GLN A 81 -2.51 9.69 -15.07
C GLN A 81 -3.00 9.77 -13.63
N ILE A 82 -2.94 10.98 -13.05
CA ILE A 82 -3.51 11.24 -11.72
C ILE A 82 -5.03 11.31 -11.86
N VAL A 83 -5.73 10.44 -11.14
CA VAL A 83 -7.19 10.33 -11.25
C VAL A 83 -7.87 11.04 -10.09
N SER A 84 -7.33 10.91 -8.88
CA SER A 84 -7.93 11.57 -7.72
C SER A 84 -6.90 11.84 -6.62
N VAL A 85 -7.13 12.93 -5.88
CA VAL A 85 -6.44 13.28 -4.63
C VAL A 85 -7.51 13.39 -3.55
N ILE A 86 -7.35 12.59 -2.51
CA ILE A 86 -8.35 12.39 -1.47
C ILE A 86 -7.83 12.99 -0.16
N HIS A 87 -8.67 13.81 0.47
CA HIS A 87 -8.43 14.34 1.82
C HIS A 87 -8.42 13.20 2.85
N PRO A 88 -7.76 13.35 4.02
CA PRO A 88 -7.31 12.21 4.81
C PRO A 88 -8.37 11.14 5.08
N LEU A 89 -8.04 9.90 4.76
CA LEU A 89 -8.90 8.74 4.96
C LEU A 89 -8.72 8.24 6.40
N HIS A 90 -9.66 8.60 7.26
CA HIS A 90 -9.59 8.29 8.70
C HIS A 90 -9.97 6.83 9.00
N PRO A 91 -9.43 6.24 10.08
CA PRO A 91 -9.85 4.92 10.56
C PRO A 91 -11.35 4.91 10.82
N GLY A 92 -12.06 3.92 10.27
CA GLY A 92 -13.50 3.76 10.49
C GLY A 92 -14.40 4.82 9.83
N PHE A 93 -13.86 5.74 9.02
CA PHE A 93 -14.67 6.66 8.23
C PHE A 93 -15.08 6.00 6.90
N ASN A 94 -16.36 6.14 6.56
CA ASN A 94 -17.06 5.34 5.56
C ASN A 94 -16.61 5.70 4.14
N GLU A 95 -15.91 4.75 3.51
CA GLU A 95 -15.72 4.54 2.06
C GLU A 95 -15.54 5.80 1.20
N TYR A 96 -14.36 5.96 0.58
CA TYR A 96 -14.19 6.98 -0.46
C TYR A 96 -14.32 6.38 -1.84
N GLU A 97 -15.22 6.92 -2.67
CA GLU A 97 -15.41 6.49 -4.05
C GLU A 97 -14.50 7.28 -5.00
N VAL A 98 -13.76 6.55 -5.84
CA VAL A 98 -12.93 7.10 -6.90
C VAL A 98 -13.44 6.57 -8.24
N GLY A 99 -13.99 7.45 -9.06
CA GLY A 99 -14.41 7.14 -10.43
C GLY A 99 -13.28 7.32 -11.44
N PHE A 100 -13.24 6.42 -12.43
CA PHE A 100 -12.35 6.45 -13.59
C PHE A 100 -13.20 6.33 -14.83
N GLU A 101 -13.09 7.28 -15.75
CA GLU A 101 -13.79 7.21 -17.02
C GLU A 101 -12.80 6.97 -18.16
N PHE A 102 -13.00 5.87 -18.88
CA PHE A 102 -12.26 5.54 -20.09
C PHE A 102 -13.21 5.62 -21.29
N GLY A 103 -13.10 6.71 -22.04
CA GLY A 103 -13.72 6.81 -23.36
C GLY A 103 -13.02 5.92 -24.39
N GLN A 104 -13.58 5.82 -25.60
CA GLN A 104 -12.97 5.10 -26.72
C GLN A 104 -11.58 5.63 -27.10
N SER A 105 -11.31 6.90 -26.79
CA SER A 105 -10.04 7.54 -27.07
C SER A 105 -8.92 7.11 -26.10
N SER A 106 -9.28 6.54 -24.94
CA SER A 106 -8.33 6.16 -23.89
C SER A 106 -7.34 5.11 -24.40
N PRO A 107 -6.04 5.25 -24.11
CA PRO A 107 -5.02 4.27 -24.49
C PRO A 107 -5.43 2.85 -24.07
N LEU A 108 -5.86 2.68 -22.82
CA LEU A 108 -6.30 1.40 -22.24
C LEU A 108 -7.52 0.77 -22.92
N ARG A 109 -8.22 1.51 -23.79
CA ARG A 109 -9.31 0.96 -24.60
C ARG A 109 -8.92 0.67 -26.04
N LYS A 110 -7.88 1.33 -26.56
CA LYS A 110 -7.42 1.21 -27.95
C LYS A 110 -6.42 0.09 -28.16
N ALA A 111 -5.59 -0.17 -27.16
CA ALA A 111 -4.48 -1.12 -27.29
C ALA A 111 -4.41 -2.05 -26.08
N LEU A 112 -3.91 -3.26 -26.34
CA LEU A 112 -3.50 -4.18 -25.30
C LEU A 112 -2.14 -3.76 -24.77
N PHE A 113 -2.05 -3.56 -23.45
CA PHE A 113 -0.80 -3.33 -22.74
C PHE A 113 -0.39 -4.61 -22.04
N ALA A 114 0.90 -4.93 -22.12
CA ALA A 114 1.46 -6.03 -21.34
C ALA A 114 1.47 -5.72 -19.85
N GLU A 115 1.66 -4.45 -19.49
CA GLU A 115 1.74 -3.95 -18.12
C GLU A 115 0.96 -2.65 -17.97
N ALA A 116 -0.13 -2.70 -17.20
CA ALA A 116 -0.90 -1.55 -16.77
C ALA A 116 -1.22 -1.71 -15.29
N PHE A 117 -1.13 -0.62 -14.53
CA PHE A 117 -1.27 -0.67 -13.08
C PHE A 117 -2.14 0.45 -12.55
N LEU A 118 -2.87 0.13 -11.49
CA LEU A 118 -3.48 1.12 -10.62
C LEU A 118 -2.57 1.29 -9.41
N ARG A 119 -2.09 2.51 -9.19
CA ARG A 119 -1.23 2.87 -8.06
C ARG A 119 -2.00 3.73 -7.07
N ILE A 120 -2.01 3.30 -5.81
CA ILE A 120 -2.50 4.07 -4.67
C ILE A 120 -1.30 4.45 -3.82
N THR A 121 -1.12 5.74 -3.58
CA THR A 121 -0.09 6.26 -2.66
C THR A 121 -0.74 7.01 -1.54
N TYR A 122 -0.16 6.93 -0.34
CA TYR A 122 -0.62 7.68 0.82
C TYR A 122 0.53 7.83 1.82
N ASP A 123 0.45 8.88 2.63
CA ASP A 123 1.42 9.16 3.68
C ASP A 123 0.82 8.77 5.05
N ASP A 124 1.64 8.23 5.95
CA ASP A 124 1.26 8.03 7.35
C ASP A 124 1.34 9.34 8.16
N LEU A 125 1.01 9.27 9.46
CA LEU A 125 1.06 10.43 10.34
C LEU A 125 2.49 10.99 10.58
N TRP A 126 3.51 10.23 10.19
CA TRP A 126 4.93 10.62 10.25
C TRP A 126 5.51 10.95 8.87
N ASN A 127 4.65 11.13 7.85
CA ASN A 127 5.01 11.43 6.46
C ASN A 127 5.84 10.35 5.75
N TYR A 128 5.77 9.09 6.20
CA TYR A 128 6.28 7.99 5.41
C TYR A 128 5.28 7.61 4.33
N ARG A 129 5.77 7.54 3.09
CA ARG A 129 4.96 7.18 1.94
C ARG A 129 4.81 5.67 1.82
N HIS A 130 3.57 5.24 1.68
CA HIS A 130 3.15 3.90 1.32
C HIS A 130 2.68 3.90 -0.13
N GLU A 131 2.94 2.79 -0.82
CA GLU A 131 2.51 2.59 -2.20
C GLU A 131 1.92 1.19 -2.34
N ILE A 132 0.76 1.11 -2.99
CA ILE A 132 0.04 -0.12 -3.29
C ILE A 132 -0.24 -0.14 -4.79
N THR A 133 0.16 -1.21 -5.45
CA THR A 133 0.00 -1.36 -6.90
C THR A 133 -0.87 -2.57 -7.20
N TYR A 134 -1.89 -2.37 -8.03
CA TYR A 134 -2.79 -3.40 -8.52
C TYR A 134 -2.60 -3.57 -10.02
N LEU A 135 -2.61 -4.82 -10.49
CA LEU A 135 -2.54 -5.11 -11.92
C LEU A 135 -3.87 -4.79 -12.60
N ILE A 136 -3.79 -4.23 -13.81
CA ILE A 136 -4.91 -4.03 -14.69
C ILE A 136 -4.79 -5.02 -15.84
N GLY A 137 -5.66 -6.03 -15.86
CA GLY A 137 -5.86 -6.90 -17.02
C GLY A 137 -6.71 -6.22 -18.08
N GLN A 138 -6.71 -6.74 -19.31
CA GLN A 138 -7.57 -6.24 -20.38
C GLN A 138 -8.21 -7.41 -21.11
N SER A 139 -9.50 -7.27 -21.40
CA SER A 139 -10.27 -8.24 -22.20
C SER A 139 -10.73 -7.59 -23.50
N ARG A 140 -10.62 -8.30 -24.62
CA ARG A 140 -11.00 -7.78 -25.93
C ARG A 140 -12.50 -7.95 -26.17
N ARG A 141 -13.16 -6.90 -26.64
CA ARG A 141 -14.57 -6.91 -27.07
C ARG A 141 -14.72 -7.19 -28.56
N SER A 142 -15.95 -7.55 -28.96
CA SER A 142 -16.35 -7.78 -30.35
C SER A 142 -16.23 -6.53 -31.23
N ASP A 143 -16.36 -5.33 -30.65
CA ASP A 143 -16.19 -4.04 -31.33
C ASP A 143 -14.71 -3.64 -31.51
N GLY A 144 -13.77 -4.50 -31.08
CA GLY A 144 -12.34 -4.29 -31.19
C GLY A 144 -11.72 -3.47 -30.05
N LEU A 145 -12.53 -2.93 -29.12
CA LEU A 145 -12.03 -2.22 -27.95
C LEU A 145 -11.59 -3.19 -26.84
N PHE A 146 -10.81 -2.66 -25.90
CA PHE A 146 -10.41 -3.37 -24.69
C PHE A 146 -11.15 -2.84 -23.46
N ASP A 147 -11.55 -3.75 -22.58
CA ASP A 147 -12.17 -3.47 -21.29
C ASP A 147 -11.14 -3.73 -20.17
N PRO A 148 -10.72 -2.69 -19.43
CA PRO A 148 -9.68 -2.80 -18.40
C PRO A 148 -10.24 -3.33 -17.07
N GLN A 149 -9.70 -4.44 -16.57
CA GLN A 149 -10.14 -5.11 -15.34
C GLN A 149 -9.08 -4.95 -14.23
N ILE A 150 -9.46 -4.36 -13.11
CA ILE A 150 -8.54 -4.15 -11.97
C ILE A 150 -8.55 -5.41 -11.09
N HIS A 151 -7.39 -6.07 -10.97
CA HIS A 151 -7.24 -7.28 -10.16
C HIS A 151 -6.91 -6.90 -8.71
N THR A 152 -7.86 -7.05 -7.79
CA THR A 152 -7.75 -6.63 -6.38
C THR A 152 -7.15 -7.69 -5.44
N GLU A 153 -7.01 -8.93 -5.89
CA GLU A 153 -6.68 -10.08 -5.04
C GLU A 153 -5.26 -10.07 -4.46
N LYS A 154 -4.27 -9.61 -5.22
CA LYS A 154 -2.85 -9.66 -4.85
C LYS A 154 -2.13 -8.35 -5.18
N PRO A 155 -2.37 -7.28 -4.38
CA PRO A 155 -1.63 -6.04 -4.56
C PRO A 155 -0.15 -6.20 -4.20
N THR A 156 0.71 -5.49 -4.92
CA THR A 156 2.11 -5.29 -4.54
C THR A 156 2.18 -4.12 -3.56
N LEU A 157 2.62 -4.38 -2.33
CA LEU A 157 2.83 -3.34 -1.33
C LEU A 157 4.30 -2.96 -1.23
N LYS A 158 4.57 -1.67 -1.41
CA LYS A 158 5.88 -1.08 -1.11
C LYS A 158 5.77 -0.27 0.16
N ARG A 159 6.29 -0.85 1.25
CA ARG A 159 6.33 -0.23 2.57
C ARG A 159 7.55 0.69 2.72
N PRO A 160 7.42 1.79 3.47
CA PRO A 160 8.56 2.62 3.80
C PRO A 160 9.58 1.88 4.66
N LYS A 161 10.87 2.14 4.43
CA LYS A 161 11.95 1.66 5.30
C LYS A 161 12.09 2.61 6.49
N VAL A 162 11.63 2.17 7.67
CA VAL A 162 11.75 2.93 8.91
C VAL A 162 12.84 2.28 9.78
N SER A 163 13.71 3.09 10.40
CA SER A 163 14.73 2.54 11.31
C SER A 163 14.11 2.14 12.64
N PHE A 164 14.71 1.15 13.31
CA PHE A 164 14.24 0.64 14.60
C PHE A 164 14.08 1.75 15.66
N LEU A 165 15.07 2.65 15.78
CA LEU A 165 15.01 3.77 16.72
C LEU A 165 13.83 4.70 16.45
N LYS A 166 13.52 4.96 15.17
CA LYS A 166 12.35 5.76 14.80
C LYS A 166 11.04 5.04 15.12
N MET A 167 10.94 3.75 14.82
CA MET A 167 9.76 2.94 15.21
C MET A 167 9.49 3.01 16.72
N GLN A 168 10.54 2.88 17.55
CA GLN A 168 10.40 3.01 19.01
C GLN A 168 9.95 4.39 19.43
N LYS A 169 10.55 5.46 18.86
CA LYS A 169 10.15 6.85 19.15
C LYS A 169 8.67 7.07 18.85
N TYR A 170 8.25 6.66 17.66
CA TYR A 170 6.87 6.80 17.18
C TYR A 170 5.86 6.01 18.01
N LEU A 171 6.19 4.76 18.37
CA LEU A 171 5.34 3.96 19.26
C LEU A 171 5.12 4.62 20.62
N LYS A 172 6.15 5.27 21.18
CA LYS A 172 6.03 6.03 22.43
C LYS A 172 5.12 7.25 22.26
N GLU A 173 5.30 8.02 21.19
CA GLU A 173 4.47 9.19 20.89
C GLU A 173 3.00 8.84 20.69
N THR A 174 2.69 7.73 20.01
CA THR A 174 1.30 7.28 19.82
C THR A 174 0.66 6.85 21.14
N THR A 175 1.39 6.12 21.99
CA THR A 175 0.88 5.65 23.30
C THR A 175 0.54 6.81 24.25
N ILE A 176 1.23 7.94 24.13
CA ILE A 176 0.99 9.13 24.98
C ILE A 176 -0.25 9.92 24.51
N ASN A 177 -0.61 9.82 23.22
CA ASN A 177 -1.69 10.58 22.60
C ASN A 177 -2.98 9.77 22.39
N THR A 178 -3.06 8.56 22.95
CA THR A 178 -4.29 7.73 23.01
C THR A 178 -4.79 7.69 24.44
#